data_AF-A0A9P3UUU6-F1
#
_entry.id   AF-A0A9P3UUU6-F1
#
_cell.length_a   1.000
_cell.length_b   1.000
_cell.length_c   1.000
_cell.angle_alpha   90.00
_cell.angle_beta   90.00
_cell.angle_gamma   90.00
#
_symmetry.space_group_name_H-M   'P 1'
#
loop_
_entity.id
_entity.type
_entity.pdbx_description
1 polymer ?
#
loop_
_entity_poly.entity_id
_entity_poly.type
_entity_poly.pdbx_seq_one_letter_code
_entity_poly.pdbx_strand_id
1 'polypeptide(L)'
;MLPALVVTEAVGFSTAPNPFDDVVNVGLWPAYQYISKVIKIKVWVGTDKINCIETTYRLSNGNPDTPKQHGTPTGTVYTIDLTVPNGKTKNADDQYFVGMFGSVSADPDAPVLKRIGFLVYDKSNGALTPFGSYPPTEASNAKGFASLGLIVGFSGTLAANNALETLATYKLKPGADKFGVSNI
;
A
#
# COMPACT_ATOMS: atom_id res chain seq x y z
N MET A 1 -3.12 13.23 -22.40
CA MET A 1 -2.51 11.91 -22.12
C MET A 1 -2.90 11.48 -20.71
N LEU A 2 -3.36 10.24 -20.57
CA LEU A 2 -3.56 9.60 -19.27
C LEU A 2 -2.19 9.21 -18.70
N PRO A 3 -1.93 9.41 -17.39
CA PRO A 3 -0.71 8.89 -16.76
C PRO A 3 -0.58 7.39 -17.03
N ALA A 4 0.59 6.93 -17.47
CA ALA A 4 0.85 5.50 -17.59
C ALA A 4 0.98 4.91 -16.18
N LEU A 5 0.16 3.91 -15.87
CA LEU A 5 0.23 3.12 -14.64
C LEU A 5 1.17 1.93 -14.85
N VAL A 6 1.93 1.61 -13.81
CA VAL A 6 2.74 0.41 -13.72
C VAL A 6 2.29 -0.36 -12.48
N VAL A 7 2.00 -1.64 -12.65
CA VAL A 7 1.72 -2.53 -11.51
C VAL A 7 3.03 -3.22 -11.16
N THR A 8 3.39 -3.23 -9.88
CA THR A 8 4.51 -4.06 -9.43
C THR A 8 4.12 -5.53 -9.52
N GLU A 9 5.11 -6.41 -9.59
CA GLU A 9 4.86 -7.83 -9.31
C GLU A 9 4.19 -7.97 -7.95
N ALA A 10 3.22 -8.87 -7.87
CA ALA A 10 2.57 -9.19 -6.60
C ALA A 10 3.55 -9.96 -5.72
N VAL A 11 3.69 -9.52 -4.48
CA VAL A 11 4.49 -10.20 -3.47
C VAL A 11 3.58 -11.12 -2.66
N GLY A 12 4.06 -12.34 -2.38
CA GLY A 12 3.30 -13.43 -1.78
C GLY A 12 2.94 -14.46 -2.84
N PHE A 13 2.09 -15.43 -2.50
CA PHE A 13 1.59 -16.38 -3.48
C PHE A 13 0.15 -16.77 -3.15
N SER A 14 -0.65 -16.89 -4.21
CA SER A 14 -2.08 -17.11 -4.12
C SER A 14 -2.38 -18.60 -4.14
N THR A 15 -3.10 -19.09 -3.14
CA THR A 15 -3.64 -20.46 -3.15
C THR A 15 -5.13 -20.48 -3.50
N ALA A 16 -5.79 -19.31 -3.44
CA ALA A 16 -7.23 -19.16 -3.70
C ALA A 16 -7.54 -18.08 -4.77
N PRO A 17 -8.75 -18.09 -5.38
CA PRO A 17 -9.10 -17.21 -6.49
C PRO A 17 -9.92 -15.97 -6.06
N ASN A 18 -9.65 -15.37 -4.89
CA ASN A 18 -10.37 -14.17 -4.45
C ASN A 18 -9.50 -12.92 -4.68
N PRO A 19 -9.35 -12.42 -5.93
CA PRO A 19 -8.58 -11.22 -6.18
C PRO A 19 -9.30 -9.98 -5.66
N PHE A 20 -8.52 -8.99 -5.26
CA PHE A 20 -9.00 -7.64 -5.07
C PHE A 20 -8.16 -6.68 -5.89
N ASP A 21 -8.77 -5.55 -6.25
CA ASP A 21 -8.12 -4.51 -7.01
C ASP A 21 -8.76 -3.17 -6.69
N ASP A 22 -8.05 -2.30 -5.98
CA ASP A 22 -8.54 -0.96 -5.62
C ASP A 22 -8.70 -0.02 -6.82
N VAL A 23 -8.10 -0.35 -7.96
CA VAL A 23 -8.12 0.48 -9.15
C VAL A 23 -9.14 -0.04 -10.17
N VAL A 24 -9.43 -1.35 -10.19
CA VAL A 24 -10.32 -2.01 -11.17
C VAL A 24 -11.68 -2.39 -10.58
N ASN A 25 -11.76 -2.99 -9.38
CA ASN A 25 -13.04 -3.47 -8.80
C ASN A 25 -13.97 -2.34 -8.33
N VAL A 26 -13.52 -1.10 -8.44
CA VAL A 26 -14.31 0.10 -8.19
C VAL A 26 -14.94 0.64 -9.49
N GLY A 27 -14.82 -0.11 -10.59
CA GLY A 27 -15.56 0.04 -11.85
C GLY A 27 -15.16 1.25 -12.71
N LEU A 28 -14.24 2.09 -12.24
CA LEU A 28 -13.90 3.36 -12.87
C LEU A 28 -12.42 3.66 -12.61
N TRP A 29 -11.68 3.95 -13.68
CA TRP A 29 -10.28 4.40 -13.69
C TRP A 29 -10.03 5.53 -12.64
N PRO A 30 -8.81 5.74 -12.10
CA PRO A 30 -8.54 6.85 -11.16
C PRO A 30 -8.93 8.25 -11.67
N ALA A 31 -8.91 8.47 -12.99
CA ALA A 31 -9.40 9.71 -13.62
C ALA A 31 -10.92 9.86 -13.63
N TYR A 32 -11.70 8.78 -13.52
CA TYR A 32 -13.14 8.85 -13.31
C TYR A 32 -13.51 8.89 -11.82
N GLN A 33 -12.64 8.36 -10.95
CA GLN A 33 -12.83 8.38 -9.50
C GLN A 33 -12.25 9.60 -8.81
N TYR A 34 -11.66 10.51 -9.58
CA TYR A 34 -11.05 11.71 -9.02
C TYR A 34 -9.97 11.39 -7.97
N ILE A 35 -9.40 10.18 -7.91
CA ILE A 35 -8.41 9.84 -6.88
C ILE A 35 -7.14 10.66 -7.10
N SER A 36 -6.75 11.41 -6.08
CA SER A 36 -5.57 12.28 -6.07
C SER A 36 -4.35 11.58 -5.47
N LYS A 37 -4.51 10.93 -4.30
CA LYS A 37 -3.43 10.17 -3.64
C LYS A 37 -3.94 9.24 -2.54
N VAL A 38 -3.13 8.24 -2.16
CA VAL A 38 -3.31 7.50 -0.91
C VAL A 38 -2.96 8.43 0.26
N ILE A 39 -3.83 8.52 1.27
CA ILE A 39 -3.64 9.39 2.45
C ILE A 39 -3.56 8.62 3.76
N LYS A 40 -3.99 7.37 3.78
CA LYS A 40 -3.96 6.54 4.99
C LYS A 40 -3.81 5.08 4.60
N ILE A 41 -2.98 4.39 5.37
CA ILE A 41 -2.85 2.93 5.31
C ILE A 41 -2.96 2.39 6.73
N LYS A 42 -3.84 1.43 6.94
CA LYS A 42 -3.88 0.61 8.13
C LYS A 42 -3.49 -0.82 7.79
N VAL A 43 -2.74 -1.45 8.68
CA VAL A 43 -2.32 -2.84 8.55
C VAL A 43 -2.68 -3.57 9.83
N TRP A 44 -3.43 -4.67 9.71
CA TRP A 44 -3.71 -5.58 10.81
C TRP A 44 -2.74 -6.74 10.74
N VAL A 45 -2.04 -6.93 11.85
CA VAL A 45 -0.92 -7.86 11.96
C VAL A 45 -1.30 -8.92 12.97
N GLY A 46 -1.39 -10.16 12.49
CA GLY A 46 -1.54 -11.34 13.33
C GLY A 46 -0.21 -11.76 13.95
N THR A 47 -0.22 -12.88 14.65
CA THR A 47 0.98 -13.42 15.31
C THR A 47 2.10 -13.73 14.32
N ASP A 48 1.76 -14.17 13.10
CA ASP A 48 2.73 -14.69 12.14
C ASP A 48 2.56 -14.16 10.70
N LYS A 49 1.60 -13.28 10.44
CA LYS A 49 1.28 -12.79 9.08
C LYS A 49 0.52 -11.46 9.10
N ILE A 50 0.42 -10.85 7.92
CA ILE A 50 -0.52 -9.76 7.67
C ILE A 50 -1.92 -10.34 7.45
N ASN A 51 -2.89 -9.90 8.24
CA ASN A 51 -4.27 -10.38 8.12
C ASN A 51 -5.12 -9.49 7.22
N CYS A 52 -4.87 -8.18 7.24
CA CYS A 52 -5.67 -7.20 6.51
C CYS A 52 -4.87 -5.93 6.21
N ILE A 53 -5.20 -5.30 5.09
CA ILE A 53 -4.80 -3.95 4.73
C ILE A 53 -6.05 -3.11 4.47
N GLU A 54 -6.08 -1.88 4.98
CA GLU A 54 -7.10 -0.90 4.65
C GLU A 54 -6.44 0.38 4.13
N THR A 55 -6.92 0.89 3.01
CA THR A 55 -6.41 2.11 2.40
C THR A 55 -7.50 3.15 2.31
N THR A 56 -7.15 4.41 2.58
CA THR A 56 -8.01 5.57 2.30
C THR A 56 -7.31 6.47 1.32
N TYR A 57 -8.07 6.90 0.32
CA TYR A 57 -7.66 7.78 -0.76
C TYR A 57 -8.25 9.17 -0.55
N ARG A 58 -7.56 10.18 -1.07
CA ARG A 58 -8.12 11.52 -1.23
C ARG A 58 -8.67 11.65 -2.64
N LEU A 59 -9.90 12.14 -2.75
CA LEU A 59 -10.57 12.48 -4.01
C LEU A 59 -10.17 13.90 -4.47
N SER A 60 -10.43 14.27 -5.71
CA SER A 60 -9.96 15.52 -6.31
C SER A 60 -10.69 16.73 -5.78
N ASN A 61 -11.86 16.50 -5.16
CA ASN A 61 -12.59 17.50 -4.40
C ASN A 61 -11.97 17.76 -3.00
N GLY A 62 -10.85 17.11 -2.67
CA GLY A 62 -10.12 17.24 -1.42
C GLY A 62 -10.60 16.32 -0.30
N ASN A 63 -11.77 15.69 -0.43
CA ASN A 63 -12.35 14.84 0.60
C ASN A 63 -11.74 13.43 0.59
N PRO A 64 -11.69 12.74 1.74
CA PRO A 64 -11.36 11.32 1.80
C PRO A 64 -12.46 10.48 1.13
N ASP A 65 -12.08 9.35 0.55
CA ASP A 65 -13.00 8.34 0.06
C ASP A 65 -13.46 7.37 1.17
N THR A 66 -14.29 6.40 0.82
CA THR A 66 -14.63 5.29 1.71
C THR A 66 -13.45 4.31 1.78
N PRO A 67 -12.95 3.98 2.99
CA PRO A 67 -11.84 3.05 3.14
C PRO A 67 -12.03 1.72 2.41
N LYS A 68 -10.98 1.23 1.76
CA LYS A 68 -10.95 -0.05 1.05
C LYS A 68 -10.22 -1.06 1.91
N GLN A 69 -10.96 -2.02 2.46
CA GLN A 69 -10.44 -3.05 3.35
C GLN A 69 -10.32 -4.38 2.62
N HIS A 70 -9.15 -5.00 2.69
CA HIS A 70 -8.85 -6.29 2.09
C HIS A 70 -8.29 -7.24 3.13
N GLY A 71 -9.05 -8.29 3.41
CA GLY A 71 -8.74 -9.29 4.42
C GLY A 71 -9.55 -9.13 5.71
N THR A 72 -9.15 -9.87 6.75
CA THR A 72 -9.87 -9.96 8.02
C THR A 72 -9.19 -9.04 9.06
N PRO A 73 -9.88 -8.02 9.61
CA PRO A 73 -9.28 -7.00 10.47
C PRO A 73 -9.06 -7.52 11.91
N THR A 74 -8.15 -8.48 12.08
CA THR A 74 -7.80 -9.11 13.37
C THR A 74 -6.32 -8.95 13.71
N GLY A 75 -6.02 -8.80 15.00
CA GLY A 75 -4.65 -8.60 15.50
C GLY A 75 -4.34 -7.13 15.81
N THR A 76 -3.05 -6.81 15.89
CA THR A 76 -2.56 -5.45 16.20
C THR A 76 -2.67 -4.57 14.97
N VAL A 77 -3.19 -3.34 15.14
CA VAL A 77 -3.36 -2.37 14.05
C VAL A 77 -2.25 -1.35 14.06
N TYR A 78 -1.58 -1.19 12.92
CA TYR A 78 -0.65 -0.10 12.67
C TYR A 78 -1.27 0.86 11.66
N THR A 79 -1.28 2.15 11.99
CA THR A 79 -1.85 3.19 11.14
C THR A 79 -0.77 4.16 10.72
N ILE A 80 -0.70 4.43 9.42
CA ILE A 80 0.06 5.54 8.84
C ILE A 80 -0.97 6.51 8.28
N ASP A 81 -1.12 7.67 8.91
CA ASP A 81 -2.07 8.70 8.53
C ASP A 81 -1.32 9.95 8.08
N LEU A 82 -1.37 10.24 6.77
CA LEU A 82 -0.77 11.44 6.20
C LEU A 82 -1.64 12.69 6.44
N THR A 83 -2.88 12.54 6.91
CA THR A 83 -3.81 13.67 7.16
C THR A 83 -3.61 14.32 8.53
N VAL A 84 -2.93 13.63 9.45
CA VAL A 84 -2.64 14.15 10.79
C VAL A 84 -1.17 14.55 10.85
N PRO A 85 -0.85 15.86 10.86
CA PRO A 85 0.51 16.31 11.00
C PRO A 85 1.01 15.89 12.39
N ASN A 86 2.15 15.23 12.44
CA ASN A 86 2.77 14.67 13.64
C ASN A 86 3.21 15.77 14.64
N GLY A 87 2.26 16.50 15.24
CA GLY A 87 2.47 17.59 16.21
C GLY A 87 3.20 18.83 15.68
N LYS A 88 3.53 18.88 14.37
CA LYS A 88 4.15 20.03 13.71
C LYS A 88 3.34 20.34 12.47
N THR A 89 2.99 21.61 12.28
CA THR A 89 2.39 22.20 11.07
C THR A 89 3.19 21.78 9.83
N LYS A 90 2.87 20.63 9.27
CA LYS A 90 3.36 20.13 7.99
C LYS A 90 2.16 19.92 7.10
N ASN A 91 2.23 20.44 5.88
CA ASN A 91 1.18 20.27 4.90
C ASN A 91 1.05 18.77 4.59
N ALA A 92 0.02 18.11 5.12
CA ALA A 92 -0.40 16.75 4.78
C ALA A 92 -0.42 16.50 3.26
N ASP A 93 -0.57 17.57 2.48
CA ASP A 93 -0.66 17.60 1.03
C ASP A 93 0.69 17.29 0.34
N ASP A 94 1.81 17.56 0.99
CA ASP A 94 3.17 17.36 0.45
C ASP A 94 3.76 15.98 0.75
N GLN A 95 3.03 15.12 1.47
CA GLN A 95 3.45 13.76 1.79
C GLN A 95 2.85 12.72 0.84
N TYR A 96 3.68 11.74 0.45
CA TYR A 96 3.34 10.71 -0.53
C TYR A 96 3.90 9.35 -0.13
N PHE A 97 3.10 8.30 -0.29
CA PHE A 97 3.61 6.93 -0.24
C PHE A 97 4.39 6.63 -1.53
N VAL A 98 5.68 6.36 -1.42
CA VAL A 98 6.59 6.17 -2.59
C VAL A 98 7.30 4.83 -2.60
N GLY A 99 6.95 3.93 -1.69
CA GLY A 99 7.51 2.60 -1.69
C GLY A 99 6.85 1.68 -0.69
N MET A 100 7.00 0.39 -0.96
CA MET A 100 6.52 -0.70 -0.13
C MET A 100 7.64 -1.71 -0.01
N PHE A 101 7.93 -2.17 1.20
CA PHE A 101 8.97 -3.14 1.49
C PHE A 101 8.49 -4.13 2.54
N GLY A 102 9.19 -5.24 2.68
CA GLY A 102 8.81 -6.25 3.65
C GLY A 102 9.41 -7.60 3.33
N SER A 103 8.71 -8.65 3.77
CA SER A 103 9.15 -10.02 3.54
C SER A 103 7.97 -10.97 3.38
N VAL A 104 8.17 -12.01 2.59
CA VAL A 104 7.23 -13.12 2.42
C VAL A 104 7.84 -14.39 2.99
N SER A 105 7.01 -15.34 3.42
CA SER A 105 7.48 -16.67 3.78
C SER A 105 8.22 -17.30 2.59
N ALA A 106 9.38 -17.91 2.81
CA ALA A 106 10.02 -18.72 1.77
C ALA A 106 9.51 -20.17 1.75
N ASP A 107 8.59 -20.52 2.65
CA ASP A 107 7.87 -21.79 2.59
C ASP A 107 6.99 -21.80 1.32
N PRO A 108 7.26 -22.68 0.35
CA PRO A 108 6.49 -22.76 -0.89
C PRO A 108 5.06 -23.28 -0.65
N ASP A 109 4.80 -23.96 0.47
CA ASP A 109 3.50 -24.54 0.81
C ASP A 109 2.66 -23.60 1.70
N ALA A 110 3.29 -22.58 2.30
CA ALA A 110 2.63 -21.50 3.06
C ALA A 110 3.22 -20.10 2.79
N PRO A 111 3.22 -19.62 1.54
CA PRO A 111 3.83 -18.36 1.12
C PRO A 111 2.97 -17.13 1.50
N VAL A 112 2.86 -16.85 2.80
CA VAL A 112 2.09 -15.71 3.31
C VAL A 112 2.94 -14.44 3.41
N LEU A 113 2.31 -13.28 3.21
CA LEU A 113 2.91 -11.99 3.51
C LEU A 113 3.23 -11.93 5.00
N LYS A 114 4.53 -11.96 5.31
CA LYS A 114 5.00 -11.88 6.69
C LYS A 114 5.05 -10.42 7.05
N ARG A 115 5.94 -9.63 6.45
CA ARG A 115 6.16 -8.23 6.81
C ARG A 115 5.71 -7.27 5.73
N ILE A 116 5.20 -6.12 6.18
CA ILE A 116 5.01 -4.95 5.34
C ILE A 116 5.42 -3.67 6.05
N GLY A 117 6.03 -2.78 5.29
CA GLY A 117 6.39 -1.42 5.64
C GLY A 117 6.28 -0.51 4.42
N PHE A 118 6.19 0.79 4.67
CA PHE A 118 5.97 1.79 3.64
C PHE A 118 6.99 2.91 3.73
N LEU A 119 7.38 3.46 2.58
CA LEU A 119 8.20 4.66 2.50
C LEU A 119 7.31 5.86 2.21
N VAL A 120 7.44 6.89 3.04
CA VAL A 120 6.76 8.17 2.85
C VAL A 120 7.79 9.22 2.48
N TYR A 121 7.58 9.87 1.33
CA TYR A 121 8.34 11.03 0.90
C TYR A 121 7.61 12.30 1.33
N ASP A 122 8.34 13.24 1.93
CA ASP A 122 7.87 14.56 2.31
C ASP A 122 8.51 15.59 1.37
N LYS A 123 7.72 16.13 0.44
CA LYS A 123 8.18 17.07 -0.59
C LYS A 123 8.62 18.40 0.01
N SER A 124 8.08 18.83 1.16
CA SER A 124 8.40 20.12 1.75
C SER A 124 9.85 20.18 2.25
N ASN A 125 10.44 19.04 2.62
CA ASN A 125 11.81 18.96 3.12
C ASN A 125 12.70 17.92 2.41
N GLY A 126 12.18 17.26 1.37
CA GLY A 126 12.89 16.23 0.62
C GLY A 126 13.22 14.97 1.41
N ALA A 127 12.54 14.72 2.55
CA ALA A 127 12.87 13.60 3.43
C ALA A 127 12.12 12.32 3.03
N LEU A 128 12.80 11.19 3.13
CA LEU A 128 12.22 9.85 3.00
C LEU A 128 12.17 9.17 4.37
N THR A 129 10.97 8.83 4.83
CA THR A 129 10.76 8.22 6.15
C THR A 129 10.18 6.81 6.00
N PRO A 130 10.85 5.76 6.51
CA PRO A 130 10.27 4.43 6.58
C PRO A 130 9.26 4.35 7.74
N PHE A 131 8.11 3.74 7.45
CA PHE A 131 7.09 3.42 8.43
C PHE A 131 6.86 1.92 8.46
N GLY A 132 7.18 1.33 9.61
CA GLY A 132 6.85 -0.05 9.92
C GLY A 132 7.77 -1.11 9.33
N SER A 133 7.59 -2.31 9.89
CA SER A 133 7.96 -3.62 9.37
C SER A 133 7.33 -4.62 10.33
N TYR A 134 6.10 -5.02 10.06
CA TYR A 134 5.27 -5.77 11.02
C TYR A 134 4.88 -7.12 10.43
N PRO A 135 4.98 -8.28 11.12
CA PRO A 135 5.25 -8.55 12.54
C PRO A 135 6.74 -8.67 12.94
N PRO A 136 7.02 -8.62 14.26
CA PRO A 136 8.36 -8.41 14.82
C PRO A 136 9.34 -9.59 14.68
N THR A 137 8.91 -10.82 14.40
CA THR A 137 9.82 -11.99 14.39
C THR A 137 10.24 -12.36 12.97
N GLU A 138 11.55 -12.48 12.72
CA GLU A 138 12.06 -13.02 11.45
C GLU A 138 11.79 -14.51 11.42
N ALA A 139 10.98 -14.97 10.47
CA ALA A 139 11.07 -16.36 10.06
C ALA A 139 12.46 -16.51 9.43
N SER A 140 13.26 -17.46 9.92
CA SER A 140 14.64 -17.73 9.48
C SER A 140 14.78 -18.00 7.97
N ASN A 141 13.65 -18.17 7.26
CA ASN A 141 13.53 -18.39 5.83
C ASN A 141 12.56 -17.38 5.20
N ALA A 142 12.74 -16.07 5.37
CA ALA A 142 11.90 -15.07 4.71
C ALA A 142 12.61 -14.45 3.49
N LYS A 143 11.91 -14.30 2.35
CA LYS A 143 12.43 -13.55 1.19
C LYS A 143 12.01 -12.10 1.29
N GLY A 144 12.99 -11.20 1.30
CA GLY A 144 12.75 -9.76 1.30
C GLY A 144 12.25 -9.26 -0.05
N PHE A 145 11.41 -8.23 -0.03
CA PHE A 145 11.03 -7.48 -1.22
C PHE A 145 11.07 -5.99 -0.94
N ALA A 146 11.27 -5.20 -1.99
CA ALA A 146 11.13 -3.76 -1.94
C ALA A 146 10.70 -3.25 -3.31
N SER A 147 9.88 -2.21 -3.34
CA SER A 147 9.49 -1.53 -4.56
C SER A 147 9.42 -0.03 -4.32
N LEU A 148 9.92 0.76 -5.28
CA LEU A 148 9.92 2.23 -5.24
C LEU A 148 9.02 2.83 -6.33
N GLY A 149 8.62 4.09 -6.14
CA GLY A 149 7.72 4.85 -7.00
C GLY A 149 6.41 5.19 -6.30
N LEU A 150 5.78 6.30 -6.72
CA LEU A 150 4.55 6.83 -6.14
C LEU A 150 3.43 5.79 -6.16
N ILE A 151 2.98 5.36 -4.98
CA ILE A 151 1.90 4.39 -4.81
C ILE A 151 0.57 5.13 -4.97
N VAL A 152 -0.28 4.61 -5.86
CA VAL A 152 -1.61 5.16 -6.15
C VAL A 152 -2.74 4.17 -5.93
N GLY A 153 -2.42 2.93 -5.57
CA GLY A 153 -3.41 1.91 -5.21
C GLY A 153 -2.78 0.55 -4.98
N PHE A 154 -3.62 -0.43 -4.64
CA PHE A 154 -3.21 -1.79 -4.35
C PHE A 154 -4.06 -2.80 -5.11
N SER A 155 -3.48 -3.98 -5.33
CA SER A 155 -4.19 -5.17 -5.79
C SER A 155 -3.57 -6.39 -5.14
N GLY A 156 -4.23 -7.53 -5.24
CA GLY A 156 -3.72 -8.76 -4.66
C GLY A 156 -4.78 -9.83 -4.59
N THR A 157 -4.57 -10.78 -3.70
CA THR A 157 -5.45 -11.93 -3.52
C THR A 157 -5.66 -12.23 -2.04
N LEU A 158 -6.86 -12.73 -1.75
CA LEU A 158 -7.26 -13.19 -0.43
C LEU A 158 -7.39 -14.72 -0.44
N ALA A 159 -7.00 -15.34 0.65
CA ALA A 159 -7.32 -16.73 0.94
C ALA A 159 -8.84 -16.92 1.09
N ALA A 160 -9.31 -18.17 1.06
CA ALA A 160 -10.72 -18.51 1.28
C ALA A 160 -11.27 -18.04 2.64
N ASN A 161 -10.40 -17.90 3.64
CA ASN A 161 -10.73 -17.35 4.96
C ASN A 161 -10.54 -15.83 5.07
N ASN A 162 -10.42 -15.12 3.93
CA ASN A 162 -10.16 -13.69 3.85
C ASN A 162 -8.86 -13.26 4.56
N ALA A 163 -7.81 -14.08 4.55
CA ALA A 163 -6.46 -13.62 4.90
C ALA A 163 -5.77 -13.03 3.66
N LEU A 164 -4.97 -11.98 3.83
CA LEU A 164 -4.19 -11.40 2.74
C LEU A 164 -3.07 -12.37 2.31
N GLU A 165 -3.10 -12.85 1.06
CA GLU A 165 -2.11 -13.78 0.51
C GLU A 165 -1.06 -13.07 -0.33
N THR A 166 -1.51 -12.23 -1.27
CA THR A 166 -0.64 -11.45 -2.14
C THR A 166 -0.96 -9.96 -2.08
N LEU A 167 0.05 -9.15 -2.38
CA LEU A 167 -0.10 -7.70 -2.49
C LEU A 167 0.79 -7.15 -3.61
N ALA A 168 0.22 -6.34 -4.47
CA ALA A 168 0.89 -5.53 -5.47
C ALA A 168 0.54 -4.05 -5.25
N THR A 169 1.37 -3.18 -5.81
CA THR A 169 1.14 -1.73 -5.80
C THR A 169 0.96 -1.23 -7.21
N TYR A 170 -0.05 -0.39 -7.40
CA TYR A 170 -0.16 0.46 -8.57
C TYR A 170 0.71 1.69 -8.38
N LYS A 171 1.47 2.03 -9.41
CA LYS A 171 2.39 3.18 -9.43
C LYS A 171 2.23 4.03 -10.66
N LEU A 172 2.50 5.33 -10.54
CA LEU A 172 2.66 6.17 -11.72
C LEU A 172 4.03 5.90 -12.36
N LYS A 173 4.04 5.79 -13.69
CA LYS A 173 5.29 5.74 -14.45
C LYS A 173 6.08 7.04 -14.21
N PRO A 174 7.41 6.97 -14.02
CA PRO A 174 8.26 8.15 -13.97
C PRO A 174 8.00 9.08 -15.17
N GLY A 175 7.81 10.38 -14.90
CA GLY A 175 7.51 11.40 -15.91
C GLY A 175 6.07 11.44 -16.44
N ALA A 176 5.17 10.59 -15.94
CA ALA A 176 3.75 10.61 -16.31
C ALA A 176 2.86 11.38 -15.30
N ASP A 177 3.46 12.04 -14.32
CA ASP A 177 2.79 12.64 -13.20
C ASP A 177 2.38 14.10 -13.49
N LYS A 178 1.09 14.40 -13.33
CA LYS A 178 0.61 15.79 -13.26
C LYS A 178 0.83 16.42 -11.88
N PHE A 179 1.48 15.71 -10.97
CA PHE A 179 1.60 16.04 -9.54
C PHE A 179 2.95 16.69 -9.17
N GLY A 180 3.87 16.87 -10.13
CA GLY A 180 5.13 17.57 -9.92
C GLY A 180 6.09 16.82 -8.98
N VAL A 181 6.09 15.50 -9.10
CA VAL A 181 6.93 14.48 -8.45
C VAL A 181 7.86 13.80 -9.49
N SER A 182 7.95 14.34 -10.72
CA SER A 182 8.60 13.77 -11.92
C SER A 182 10.08 13.42 -11.80
N ASN A 183 10.72 13.81 -10.70
CA ASN A 183 12.15 13.66 -10.47
C ASN A 183 12.50 12.61 -9.39
N ILE A 184 11.56 11.72 -9.04
CA ILE A 184 11.81 10.56 -8.14
C ILE A 184 11.90 9.27 -8.97
#